data_AF-A0A2W1MTZ5-F1
#
_entry.id   AF-A0A2W1MTZ5-F1
#
_cell.length_a   1.000
_cell.length_b   1.000
_cell.length_c   1.000
_cell.angle_alpha   90.00
_cell.angle_beta   90.00
_cell.angle_gamma   90.00
#
_symmetry.space_group_name_H-M   'P 1'
#
loop_
_entity.id
_entity.type
_entity.pdbx_description
1 polymer ?
#
loop_
_entity_poly.entity_id
_entity_poly.type
_entity_poly.pdbx_seq_one_letter_code
_entity_poly.pdbx_strand_id
1 'polypeptide(L)'
;MLNYIRRNIDFIQNLAKNRINLILVASGYSLVKDEHFKEGIETRVLHWCNQKANNTIQLIWDGKENWFYLGEFDSLDDLNLSEIQEIAVVPIITTKKFFRKKYANKIVDNLISAVKQVLAVRKKEKDIYVSKINSSVDANSKLTFERKFTGRNPESFYGTTSYIDFIINGTSLSEILGGIGENIGKFGWRDNLDIELGEIGDLRSSNSTWLENGFHSIYVCSECADEGCGAYMFRIIKKDSVVIWTDFIFGDGYEDTDDNPDDNIDIEPVVFVKEEYDTALNELEKLLTENKNENTTQK
;
A
#
# COMPACT_ATOMS: atom_id res chain seq x y z
N MET A 1 29.83 32.67 -5.82
CA MET A 1 29.97 31.43 -5.00
C MET A 1 28.60 30.86 -4.62
N LEU A 2 27.65 31.68 -4.18
CA LEU A 2 26.28 31.28 -3.84
C LEU A 2 25.54 30.48 -4.93
N ASN A 3 25.54 30.93 -6.19
CA ASN A 3 24.85 30.20 -7.28
C ASN A 3 25.36 28.77 -7.49
N TYR A 4 26.63 28.49 -7.17
CA TYR A 4 27.19 27.15 -7.27
C TYR A 4 26.70 26.24 -6.14
N ILE A 5 26.68 26.76 -4.91
CA ILE A 5 26.17 26.04 -3.74
C ILE A 5 24.70 25.69 -3.98
N ARG A 6 23.87 26.67 -4.38
CA ARG A 6 22.46 26.46 -4.74
C ARG A 6 22.27 25.34 -5.75
N ARG A 7 22.99 25.38 -6.89
CA ARG A 7 22.92 24.31 -7.89
C ARG A 7 23.30 22.93 -7.32
N ASN A 8 24.23 22.86 -6.37
CA ASN A 8 24.60 21.59 -5.73
C ASN A 8 23.47 21.08 -4.84
N ILE A 9 22.85 21.97 -4.06
CA ILE A 9 21.69 21.65 -3.24
C ILE A 9 20.53 21.17 -4.11
N ASP A 10 20.20 21.90 -5.18
CA ASP A 10 19.14 21.51 -6.13
C ASP A 10 19.36 20.09 -6.66
N PHE A 11 20.60 19.79 -6.99
CA PHE A 11 20.97 18.48 -7.50
C PHE A 11 20.82 17.38 -6.45
N ILE A 12 21.24 17.62 -5.20
CA ILE A 12 21.09 16.65 -4.13
C ILE A 12 19.61 16.47 -3.78
N GLN A 13 18.84 17.55 -3.64
CA GLN A 13 17.41 17.49 -3.35
C GLN A 13 16.64 16.74 -4.44
N ASN A 14 16.89 17.03 -5.71
CA ASN A 14 16.23 16.33 -6.82
C ASN A 14 16.62 14.84 -6.85
N LEU A 15 17.89 14.53 -6.58
CA LEU A 15 18.34 13.15 -6.52
C LEU A 15 17.72 12.40 -5.32
N ALA A 16 17.65 13.05 -4.15
CA ALA A 16 16.99 12.53 -2.96
C ALA A 16 15.51 12.30 -3.22
N LYS A 17 14.80 13.32 -3.74
CA LYS A 17 13.39 13.25 -4.14
C LYS A 17 13.15 12.01 -4.99
N ASN A 18 13.86 11.86 -6.10
CA ASN A 18 13.60 10.74 -7.02
C ASN A 18 13.84 9.37 -6.38
N ARG A 19 14.96 9.19 -5.67
CA ARG A 19 15.34 7.87 -5.12
C ARG A 19 14.57 7.50 -3.86
N ILE A 20 14.31 8.47 -2.99
CA ILE A 20 13.48 8.25 -1.79
C ILE A 20 12.03 8.03 -2.21
N ASN A 21 11.52 8.77 -3.20
CA ASN A 21 10.17 8.59 -3.69
C ASN A 21 9.92 7.17 -4.19
N LEU A 22 10.87 6.55 -4.90
CA LEU A 22 10.73 5.14 -5.33
C LEU A 22 10.51 4.20 -4.14
N ILE A 23 11.29 4.37 -3.07
CA ILE A 23 11.20 3.52 -1.86
C ILE A 23 9.89 3.78 -1.11
N LEU A 24 9.52 5.05 -0.96
CA LEU A 24 8.34 5.46 -0.21
C LEU A 24 7.04 5.12 -0.95
N VAL A 25 7.00 5.26 -2.29
CA VAL A 25 5.85 4.83 -3.10
C VAL A 25 5.64 3.32 -3.01
N ALA A 26 6.71 2.53 -3.15
CA ALA A 26 6.65 1.09 -2.91
C ALA A 26 6.27 0.72 -1.47
N SER A 27 6.26 1.70 -0.54
CA SER A 27 5.82 1.54 0.85
C SER A 27 4.45 2.20 1.12
N GLY A 28 3.70 2.57 0.08
CA GLY A 28 2.35 3.13 0.19
C GLY A 28 2.26 4.63 0.44
N TYR A 29 3.37 5.36 0.33
CA TYR A 29 3.38 6.82 0.50
C TYR A 29 3.20 7.52 -0.85
N SER A 30 2.63 8.71 -0.82
CA SER A 30 2.53 9.60 -1.98
C SER A 30 3.21 10.94 -1.68
N LEU A 31 3.91 11.51 -2.67
CA LEU A 31 4.46 12.86 -2.54
C LEU A 31 3.33 13.88 -2.63
N VAL A 32 2.94 14.46 -1.49
CA VAL A 32 1.85 15.44 -1.42
C VAL A 32 2.34 16.88 -1.43
N LYS A 33 3.63 17.10 -1.13
CA LYS A 33 4.22 18.44 -1.02
C LYS A 33 5.62 18.51 -1.60
N ASP A 34 5.87 19.51 -2.43
CA ASP A 34 7.19 19.88 -2.97
C ASP A 34 7.31 21.40 -3.06
N GLU A 35 7.83 22.00 -2.00
CA GLU A 35 7.89 23.45 -1.85
C GLU A 35 9.33 23.96 -1.77
N HIS A 36 9.52 25.16 -2.31
CA HIS A 36 10.78 25.87 -2.29
C HIS A 36 10.57 27.32 -1.89
N PHE A 37 10.97 27.63 -0.67
CA PHE A 37 10.93 28.97 -0.10
C PHE A 37 12.23 29.70 -0.40
N LYS A 38 12.15 30.75 -1.23
CA LYS A 38 13.32 31.56 -1.65
C LYS A 38 13.51 32.83 -0.83
N GLU A 39 12.51 33.23 -0.07
CA GLU A 39 12.54 34.45 0.74
C GLU A 39 13.29 34.20 2.05
N GLY A 40 14.30 35.04 2.34
CA GLY A 40 15.12 34.89 3.53
C GLY A 40 16.12 33.72 3.44
N ILE A 41 16.00 32.77 4.36
CA ILE A 41 16.78 31.53 4.36
C ILE A 41 16.12 30.59 3.36
N GLU A 42 16.88 30.19 2.33
CA GLU A 42 16.37 29.28 1.31
C GLU A 42 16.08 27.92 1.94
N THR A 43 14.84 27.46 1.86
CA THR A 43 14.40 26.18 2.45
C THR A 43 13.65 25.38 1.40
N ARG A 44 13.86 24.06 1.40
CA ARG A 44 13.13 23.13 0.53
C ARG A 44 12.46 22.08 1.38
N VAL A 45 11.24 21.73 1.02
CA VAL A 45 10.41 20.85 1.81
C VAL A 45 9.74 19.84 0.89
N LEU A 46 9.95 18.55 1.18
CA LEU A 46 9.26 17.44 0.53
C LEU A 46 8.48 16.68 1.59
N HIS A 47 7.18 16.45 1.37
CA HIS A 47 6.36 15.59 2.24
C HIS A 47 5.85 14.40 1.45
N TRP A 48 6.07 13.23 2.01
CA TRP A 48 5.43 11.99 1.60
C TRP A 48 4.45 11.58 2.66
N CYS A 49 3.20 11.36 2.28
CA CYS A 49 2.16 10.95 3.21
C CYS A 49 1.66 9.57 2.84
N ASN A 50 1.54 8.72 3.85
CA ASN A 50 0.79 7.49 3.80
C ASN A 50 -0.53 7.74 4.53
N GLN A 51 -1.58 8.02 3.75
CA GLN A 51 -2.90 8.36 4.30
C GLN A 51 -3.48 7.24 5.16
N LYS A 52 -3.17 6.00 4.80
CA LYS A 52 -3.70 4.78 5.42
C LYS A 52 -3.05 4.53 6.79
N ALA A 53 -1.75 4.74 6.88
CA ALA A 53 -1.00 4.67 8.13
C ALA A 53 -1.11 5.94 8.98
N ASN A 54 -1.83 6.98 8.50
CA ASN A 54 -1.84 8.31 9.09
C ASN A 54 -0.41 8.81 9.40
N ASN A 55 0.51 8.61 8.46
CA ASN A 55 1.94 8.86 8.66
C ASN A 55 2.52 9.77 7.58
N THR A 56 3.46 10.63 7.98
CA THR A 56 4.16 11.54 7.08
C THR A 56 5.67 11.43 7.26
N ILE A 57 6.40 11.28 6.15
CA ILE A 57 7.86 11.45 6.10
C ILE A 57 8.18 12.77 5.43
N GLN A 58 9.04 13.56 6.06
CA GLN A 58 9.41 14.89 5.60
C GLN A 58 10.92 14.99 5.40
N LEU A 59 11.33 15.51 4.25
CA LEU A 59 12.71 15.92 3.98
C LEU A 59 12.77 17.45 3.84
N ILE A 60 13.48 18.08 4.77
CA ILE A 60 13.79 19.51 4.73
C ILE A 60 15.25 19.70 4.35
N TRP A 61 15.53 20.63 3.46
CA TRP A 61 16.83 21.27 3.41
C TRP A 61 16.74 22.65 4.04
N ASP A 62 17.55 22.88 5.08
CA ASP A 62 17.65 24.17 5.76
C ASP A 62 18.90 24.91 5.27
N GLY A 63 18.70 26.01 4.54
CA GLY A 63 19.78 26.83 4.02
C GLY A 63 20.56 27.63 5.07
N LYS A 64 20.05 27.77 6.30
CA LYS A 64 20.73 28.47 7.39
C LYS A 64 21.80 27.58 7.98
N GLU A 65 21.41 26.37 8.37
CA GLU A 65 22.27 25.41 9.05
C GLU A 65 23.04 24.50 8.07
N ASN A 66 22.66 24.51 6.78
CA ASN A 66 23.27 23.71 5.71
C ASN A 66 23.22 22.20 5.95
N TRP A 67 22.07 21.68 6.36
CA TRP A 67 21.82 20.25 6.48
C TRP A 67 20.56 19.81 5.74
N PHE A 68 20.50 18.52 5.43
CA PHE A 68 19.22 17.84 5.19
C PHE A 68 18.72 17.28 6.51
N TYR A 69 17.48 17.61 6.85
CA TYR A 69 16.77 17.06 7.97
C TYR A 69 15.69 16.11 7.43
N LEU A 70 15.73 14.86 7.85
CA LEU A 70 14.72 13.85 7.55
C LEU A 70 14.02 13.49 8.86
N GLY A 71 12.70 13.58 8.88
CA GLY A 71 11.92 13.18 10.04
C GLY A 71 10.55 12.64 9.65
N GLU A 72 9.82 12.20 10.66
CA GLU A 72 8.49 11.62 10.51
C GLU A 72 7.49 12.18 11.52
N PHE A 73 6.21 12.01 11.17
CA PHE A 73 5.07 12.38 11.98
C PHE A 73 4.04 11.25 11.93
N ASP A 74 3.45 10.93 13.07
CA ASP A 74 2.28 10.03 13.15
C ASP A 74 0.97 10.81 12.95
N SER A 75 0.98 11.76 12.01
CA SER A 75 -0.18 12.52 11.56
C SER A 75 -0.06 12.93 10.09
N LEU A 76 -1.22 13.12 9.45
CA LEU A 76 -1.34 13.78 8.14
C LEU A 76 -1.52 15.30 8.29
N ASP A 77 -2.22 15.71 9.34
CA ASP A 77 -2.56 17.10 9.65
C ASP A 77 -1.65 17.65 10.75
N ASP A 78 -1.49 18.99 10.80
CA ASP A 78 -0.72 19.70 11.82
C ASP A 78 0.73 19.21 11.98
N LEU A 79 1.49 19.23 10.89
CA LEU A 79 2.93 18.91 10.86
C LEU A 79 3.75 19.97 11.62
N ASN A 80 3.65 19.92 12.95
CA ASN A 80 4.33 20.80 13.86
C ASN A 80 5.76 20.31 14.06
N LEU A 81 6.75 21.13 13.67
CA LEU A 81 8.17 20.78 13.81
C LEU A 81 8.61 20.46 15.25
N SER A 82 7.81 20.72 16.28
CA SER A 82 8.11 20.26 17.64
C SER A 82 7.73 18.80 17.92
N GLU A 83 6.90 18.20 17.07
CA GLU A 83 6.38 16.83 17.21
C GLU A 83 7.06 15.86 16.23
N ILE A 84 7.94 16.37 15.38
CA ILE A 84 8.68 15.55 14.43
C ILE A 84 9.62 14.59 15.16
N GLN A 85 9.54 13.32 14.82
CA GLN A 85 10.54 12.35 15.22
C GLN A 85 11.71 12.42 14.24
N GLU A 86 12.91 12.72 14.76
CA GLU A 86 14.12 12.81 13.94
C GLU A 86 14.52 11.42 13.43
N ILE A 87 14.62 11.28 12.11
CA ILE A 87 15.14 10.08 11.45
C ILE A 87 16.64 10.26 11.16
N ALA A 88 17.01 11.37 10.52
CA ALA A 88 18.40 11.65 10.19
C ALA A 88 18.66 13.14 9.96
N VAL A 89 19.82 13.60 10.41
CA VAL A 89 20.38 14.92 10.06
C VAL A 89 21.69 14.72 9.32
N VAL A 90 21.71 15.15 8.05
CA VAL A 90 22.86 14.94 7.16
C VAL A 90 23.48 16.29 6.79
N PRO A 91 24.65 16.65 7.36
CA PRO A 91 25.28 17.93 7.12
C PRO A 91 25.85 18.04 5.70
N ILE A 92 25.76 19.24 5.12
CA ILE A 92 26.28 19.54 3.78
C ILE A 92 27.58 20.33 3.89
N ILE A 93 28.65 19.74 3.38
CA ILE A 93 29.96 20.38 3.30
C ILE A 93 30.15 20.91 1.88
N THR A 94 30.25 22.23 1.76
CA THR A 94 30.47 22.89 0.48
C THR A 94 31.93 22.75 0.03
N THR A 95 32.27 21.65 -0.65
CA THR A 95 33.62 21.44 -1.21
C THR A 95 33.70 21.82 -2.69
N LYS A 96 34.88 22.26 -3.16
CA LYS A 96 35.10 22.64 -4.56
C LYS A 96 35.34 21.41 -5.47
N LYS A 97 34.36 21.17 -6.35
CA LYS A 97 34.42 20.66 -7.74
C LYS A 97 34.81 19.22 -8.10
N PHE A 98 35.70 18.48 -7.44
CA PHE A 98 36.16 17.21 -8.04
C PHE A 98 35.30 15.96 -7.75
N PHE A 99 34.46 15.97 -6.73
CA PHE A 99 33.66 14.78 -6.34
C PHE A 99 32.17 15.08 -6.12
N ARG A 100 31.62 16.11 -6.77
CA ARG A 100 30.23 16.56 -6.54
C ARG A 100 29.21 15.42 -6.64
N LYS A 101 29.24 14.64 -7.72
CA LYS A 101 28.28 13.54 -7.93
C LYS A 101 28.46 12.43 -6.88
N LYS A 102 29.71 12.05 -6.59
CA LYS A 102 30.02 11.05 -5.56
C LYS A 102 29.58 11.50 -4.17
N TYR A 103 29.81 12.76 -3.84
CA TYR A 103 29.37 13.36 -2.57
C TYR A 103 27.84 13.40 -2.48
N ALA A 104 27.17 13.89 -3.52
CA ALA A 104 25.71 13.91 -3.59
C ALA A 104 25.11 12.51 -3.42
N ASN A 105 25.64 11.52 -4.14
CA ASN A 105 25.23 10.12 -3.98
C ASN A 105 25.39 9.65 -2.53
N LYS A 106 26.55 9.90 -1.90
CA LYS A 106 26.77 9.52 -0.50
C LYS A 106 25.73 10.14 0.45
N ILE A 107 25.40 11.42 0.27
CA ILE A 107 24.38 12.10 1.08
C ILE A 107 23.02 11.43 0.89
N VAL A 108 22.64 11.18 -0.37
CA VAL A 108 21.36 10.52 -0.69
C VAL A 108 21.33 9.07 -0.21
N ASP A 109 22.44 8.34 -0.30
CA ASP A 109 22.54 6.95 0.19
C ASP A 109 22.37 6.89 1.71
N ASN A 110 22.91 7.87 2.45
CA ASN A 110 22.68 7.99 3.88
C ASN A 110 21.19 8.23 4.21
N LEU A 111 20.53 9.15 3.49
CA LEU A 111 19.09 9.42 3.67
C LEU A 111 18.26 8.17 3.34
N ILE A 112 18.55 7.50 2.23
CA ILE A 112 17.89 6.25 1.83
C ILE A 112 18.06 5.17 2.90
N SER A 113 19.28 4.99 3.42
CA SER A 113 19.53 4.01 4.48
C SER A 113 18.69 4.31 5.72
N ALA A 114 18.52 5.58 6.08
CA ALA A 114 17.72 5.98 7.23
C ALA A 114 16.22 5.72 7.00
N VAL A 115 15.69 6.05 5.82
CA VAL A 115 14.30 5.71 5.42
C VAL A 115 14.08 4.20 5.50
N LYS A 116 14.98 3.40 4.93
CA LYS A 116 14.85 1.92 4.96
C LYS A 116 14.83 1.37 6.38
N GLN A 117 15.63 1.93 7.29
CA GLN A 117 15.66 1.50 8.69
C GLN A 117 14.32 1.79 9.39
N VAL A 118 13.76 2.98 9.20
CA VAL A 118 12.45 3.36 9.77
C VAL A 118 11.35 2.42 9.28
N LEU A 119 11.28 2.20 7.96
CA LEU A 119 10.30 1.27 7.37
C LEU A 119 10.47 -0.16 7.90
N ALA A 120 11.72 -0.62 8.10
CA ALA A 120 11.99 -1.93 8.67
C ALA A 120 11.58 -2.04 10.15
N VAL A 121 11.75 -0.98 10.94
CA VAL A 121 11.28 -0.92 12.33
C VAL A 121 9.76 -0.99 12.37
N ARG A 122 9.05 -0.19 11.57
CA ARG A 122 7.58 -0.24 11.48
C ARG A 122 7.07 -1.62 11.07
N LYS A 123 7.68 -2.23 10.05
CA LYS A 123 7.34 -3.60 9.63
C LYS A 123 7.51 -4.59 10.80
N LYS A 124 8.62 -4.50 11.53
CA LYS A 124 8.87 -5.36 12.70
C LYS A 124 7.85 -5.12 13.81
N GLU A 125 7.45 -3.88 14.07
CA GLU A 125 6.41 -3.56 15.05
C GLU A 125 5.05 -4.14 14.66
N LYS A 126 4.70 -4.06 13.37
CA LYS A 126 3.53 -4.72 12.79
C LYS A 126 3.59 -6.24 12.96
N ASP A 127 4.73 -6.86 12.64
CA ASP A 127 4.92 -8.30 12.83
C ASP A 127 4.77 -8.71 14.30
N ILE A 128 5.33 -7.92 15.22
CA ILE A 128 5.17 -8.13 16.67
C ILE A 128 3.71 -8.00 17.09
N TYR A 129 2.99 -6.98 16.61
CA TYR A 129 1.56 -6.81 16.88
C TYR A 129 0.77 -8.03 16.39
N VAL A 130 0.97 -8.45 15.14
CA VAL A 130 0.32 -9.64 14.55
C VAL A 130 0.66 -10.92 15.33
N SER A 131 1.89 -11.06 15.81
CA SER A 131 2.29 -12.22 16.62
C SER A 131 1.56 -12.31 17.96
N LYS A 132 1.18 -11.17 18.56
CA LYS A 132 0.48 -11.10 19.85
C LYS A 132 -1.01 -11.45 19.76
N ILE A 133 -1.64 -11.22 18.61
CA ILE A 133 -3.06 -11.54 18.35
C ILE A 133 -3.24 -13.05 18.43
N ASN A 134 -3.86 -13.61 19.47
CA ASN A 134 -4.02 -15.06 19.58
C ASN A 134 -5.43 -15.48 20.01
N SER A 135 -6.33 -14.54 20.23
CA SER A 135 -7.66 -14.82 20.76
C SER A 135 -8.75 -14.08 20.00
N SER A 136 -9.99 -14.57 20.12
CA SER A 136 -11.18 -13.90 19.56
C SER A 136 -11.46 -12.53 20.20
N VAL A 137 -10.90 -12.23 21.37
CA VAL A 137 -11.02 -10.91 22.01
C VAL A 137 -10.25 -9.84 21.23
N ASP A 138 -9.23 -10.24 20.47
CA ASP A 138 -8.44 -9.36 19.62
C ASP A 138 -9.11 -9.10 18.27
N ALA A 139 -10.16 -9.87 17.93
CA ALA A 139 -10.89 -9.71 16.68
C ALA A 139 -11.90 -8.56 16.79
N ASN A 140 -11.79 -7.61 15.87
CA ASN A 140 -12.60 -6.40 15.82
C ASN A 140 -13.27 -6.20 14.45
N SER A 141 -13.18 -7.20 13.58
CA SER A 141 -13.63 -7.09 12.20
C SER A 141 -14.67 -8.16 11.85
N LYS A 142 -15.73 -7.73 11.18
CA LYS A 142 -16.76 -8.58 10.59
C LYS A 142 -16.69 -8.50 9.08
N LEU A 143 -16.59 -9.65 8.42
CA LEU A 143 -16.59 -9.78 6.96
C LEU A 143 -18.01 -10.06 6.46
N THR A 144 -18.43 -9.34 5.43
CA THR A 144 -19.63 -9.62 4.63
C THR A 144 -19.33 -9.33 3.15
N PHE A 145 -20.28 -9.64 2.27
CA PHE A 145 -20.10 -9.51 0.83
C PHE A 145 -21.28 -8.76 0.20
N GLU A 146 -21.01 -7.93 -0.81
CA GLU A 146 -22.04 -7.17 -1.52
C GLU A 146 -21.85 -7.28 -3.02
N ARG A 147 -22.91 -7.64 -3.76
CA ARG A 147 -22.87 -7.63 -5.22
C ARG A 147 -22.94 -6.20 -5.75
N LYS A 148 -21.96 -5.83 -6.56
CA LYS A 148 -21.87 -4.54 -7.25
C LYS A 148 -21.86 -4.73 -8.75
N PHE A 149 -22.03 -3.64 -9.46
CA PHE A 149 -21.97 -3.58 -10.92
C PHE A 149 -21.02 -2.47 -11.33
N THR A 150 -20.18 -2.71 -12.32
CA THR A 150 -19.43 -1.64 -12.97
C THR A 150 -20.40 -0.66 -13.62
N GLY A 151 -20.09 0.63 -13.58
CA GLY A 151 -20.81 1.62 -14.38
C GLY A 151 -20.70 1.29 -15.87
N ARG A 152 -21.66 1.73 -16.71
CA ARG A 152 -21.46 1.67 -18.16
C ARG A 152 -20.26 2.54 -18.53
N ASN A 153 -19.14 1.92 -18.87
CA ASN A 153 -18.06 2.59 -19.55
C ASN A 153 -18.31 2.47 -21.08
N PRO A 154 -18.59 3.57 -21.80
CA PRO A 154 -18.80 3.51 -23.24
C PRO A 154 -17.54 3.12 -24.04
N GLU A 155 -16.36 3.15 -23.41
CA GLU A 155 -15.09 2.74 -24.00
C GLU A 155 -14.69 1.30 -23.69
N SER A 156 -15.31 0.64 -22.70
CA SER A 156 -15.02 -0.78 -22.41
C SER A 156 -15.78 -1.68 -23.37
N PHE A 157 -15.08 -2.66 -23.94
CA PHE A 157 -15.70 -3.70 -24.78
C PHE A 157 -16.71 -4.55 -24.01
N TYR A 158 -16.54 -4.65 -22.69
CA TYR A 158 -17.43 -5.33 -21.77
C TYR A 158 -18.41 -4.31 -21.19
N GLY A 159 -19.71 -4.59 -21.24
CA GLY A 159 -20.75 -3.70 -20.70
C GLY A 159 -20.71 -3.57 -19.17
N THR A 160 -21.86 -3.26 -18.56
CA THR A 160 -22.04 -3.40 -17.10
C THR A 160 -21.79 -4.84 -16.70
N THR A 161 -20.83 -5.05 -15.80
CA THR A 161 -20.50 -6.40 -15.33
C THR A 161 -20.61 -6.45 -13.82
N SER A 162 -21.16 -7.54 -13.30
CA SER A 162 -21.27 -7.73 -11.86
C SER A 162 -19.95 -8.18 -11.26
N TYR A 163 -19.74 -7.84 -10.00
CA TYR A 163 -18.69 -8.41 -9.16
C TYR A 163 -19.18 -8.42 -7.70
N ILE A 164 -18.45 -9.09 -6.82
CA ILE A 164 -18.74 -9.12 -5.39
C ILE A 164 -17.64 -8.37 -4.66
N ASP A 165 -18.04 -7.33 -3.94
CA ASP A 165 -17.18 -6.54 -3.09
C ASP A 165 -17.04 -7.16 -1.69
N PHE A 166 -15.90 -6.89 -1.05
CA PHE A 166 -15.60 -7.29 0.32
C PHE A 166 -15.97 -6.14 1.26
N ILE A 167 -16.81 -6.42 2.25
CA ILE A 167 -17.30 -5.43 3.19
C ILE A 167 -16.76 -5.79 4.59
N ILE A 168 -16.00 -4.88 5.19
CA ILE A 168 -15.42 -5.03 6.52
C ILE A 168 -16.09 -4.01 7.45
N ASN A 169 -16.75 -4.49 8.49
CA ASN A 169 -17.47 -3.64 9.45
C ASN A 169 -18.49 -2.68 8.80
N GLY A 170 -19.07 -3.08 7.68
CA GLY A 170 -20.04 -2.27 6.92
C GLY A 170 -19.40 -1.26 5.96
N THR A 171 -18.07 -1.18 5.90
CA THR A 171 -17.33 -0.34 4.95
C THR A 171 -16.74 -1.20 3.84
N SER A 172 -16.79 -0.71 2.59
CA SER A 172 -16.14 -1.40 1.47
C SER A 172 -14.63 -1.48 1.70
N LEU A 173 -14.03 -2.65 1.49
CA LEU A 173 -12.58 -2.79 1.53
C LEU A 173 -11.91 -1.91 0.46
N SER A 174 -12.57 -1.65 -0.68
CA SER A 174 -12.07 -0.68 -1.65
C SER A 174 -11.89 0.72 -1.05
N GLU A 175 -12.78 1.14 -0.16
CA GLU A 175 -12.70 2.43 0.53
C GLU A 175 -11.62 2.42 1.61
N ILE A 176 -11.49 1.31 2.36
CA ILE A 176 -10.40 1.09 3.32
C ILE A 176 -9.03 1.13 2.61
N LEU A 177 -8.96 0.62 1.39
CA LEU A 177 -7.78 0.69 0.52
C LEU A 177 -7.62 2.05 -0.17
N GLY A 178 -8.41 3.08 0.15
CA GLY A 178 -8.28 4.42 -0.43
C GLY A 178 -8.71 4.52 -1.90
N GLY A 179 -9.52 3.58 -2.37
CA GLY A 179 -9.92 3.41 -3.76
C GLY A 179 -9.09 2.37 -4.49
N ILE A 180 -9.72 1.66 -5.44
CA ILE A 180 -9.11 0.56 -6.21
C ILE A 180 -9.01 0.87 -7.71
N GLY A 181 -9.26 2.12 -8.12
CA GLY A 181 -9.23 2.54 -9.52
C GLY A 181 -10.25 1.78 -10.36
N GLU A 182 -9.79 1.16 -11.45
CA GLU A 182 -10.60 0.36 -12.38
C GLU A 182 -10.66 -1.12 -12.01
N ASN A 183 -10.04 -1.54 -10.91
CA ASN A 183 -10.13 -2.92 -10.42
C ASN A 183 -11.54 -3.22 -9.86
N ILE A 184 -11.88 -4.50 -9.83
CA ILE A 184 -13.16 -5.03 -9.35
C ILE A 184 -12.93 -6.19 -8.41
N GLY A 185 -13.93 -6.52 -7.60
CA GLY A 185 -13.87 -7.70 -6.74
C GLY A 185 -13.64 -8.97 -7.54
N LYS A 186 -12.77 -9.86 -7.04
CA LYS A 186 -12.34 -11.06 -7.75
C LYS A 186 -13.49 -12.03 -8.08
N PHE A 187 -14.53 -12.06 -7.25
CA PHE A 187 -15.64 -13.00 -7.37
C PHE A 187 -16.86 -12.39 -8.07
N GLY A 188 -17.68 -13.25 -8.66
CA GLY A 188 -18.98 -12.89 -9.24
C GLY A 188 -18.90 -12.13 -10.55
N TRP A 189 -17.71 -12.10 -11.16
CA TRP A 189 -17.42 -11.53 -12.49
C TRP A 189 -17.38 -12.61 -13.58
N ARG A 190 -16.90 -13.83 -13.27
CA ARG A 190 -16.71 -14.90 -14.27
C ARG A 190 -17.92 -15.83 -14.34
N ASP A 191 -18.15 -16.41 -15.53
CA ASP A 191 -19.09 -17.53 -15.72
C ASP A 191 -18.53 -18.88 -15.25
N ASN A 192 -17.28 -18.91 -14.75
CA ASN A 192 -16.61 -20.13 -14.30
C ASN A 192 -16.65 -20.27 -12.77
N LEU A 193 -17.82 -20.73 -12.30
CA LEU A 193 -18.11 -20.96 -10.88
C LEU A 193 -17.10 -21.91 -10.21
N ASP A 194 -16.58 -22.92 -10.91
CA ASP A 194 -15.69 -23.91 -10.31
C ASP A 194 -14.34 -23.28 -9.93
N ILE A 195 -13.83 -22.33 -10.73
CA ILE A 195 -12.61 -21.57 -10.40
C ILE A 195 -12.86 -20.70 -9.17
N GLU A 196 -13.94 -19.92 -9.17
CA GLU A 196 -14.26 -19.00 -8.06
C GLU A 196 -14.48 -19.78 -6.74
N LEU A 197 -15.13 -20.95 -6.77
CA LEU A 197 -15.26 -21.81 -5.60
C LEU A 197 -13.92 -22.37 -5.12
N GLY A 198 -13.02 -22.71 -6.04
CA GLY A 198 -11.64 -23.11 -5.71
C GLY A 198 -10.89 -22.01 -4.97
N GLU A 199 -11.01 -20.76 -5.43
CA GLU A 199 -10.39 -19.59 -4.82
C GLU A 199 -10.99 -19.23 -3.45
N ILE A 200 -12.29 -19.48 -3.23
CA ILE A 200 -12.86 -19.42 -1.87
C ILE A 200 -12.25 -20.51 -0.98
N GLY A 201 -12.02 -21.70 -1.53
CA GLY A 201 -11.27 -22.77 -0.85
C GLY A 201 -9.88 -22.34 -0.43
N ASP A 202 -9.19 -21.56 -1.27
CA ASP A 202 -7.88 -20.98 -0.94
C ASP A 202 -7.97 -19.97 0.20
N LEU A 203 -9.01 -19.13 0.26
CA LEU A 203 -9.27 -18.26 1.42
C LEU A 203 -9.54 -19.06 2.71
N ARG A 204 -10.03 -20.31 2.61
CA ARG A 204 -10.21 -21.23 3.74
C ARG A 204 -8.92 -21.96 4.13
N SER A 205 -8.00 -22.16 3.20
CA SER A 205 -6.71 -22.79 3.42
C SER A 205 -5.71 -21.81 4.05
N SER A 206 -4.77 -22.31 4.85
CA SER A 206 -3.68 -21.50 5.42
C SER A 206 -2.45 -21.41 4.50
N ASN A 207 -2.36 -22.25 3.47
CA ASN A 207 -1.11 -22.42 2.70
C ASN A 207 -1.32 -22.61 1.18
N SER A 208 -2.55 -22.53 0.67
CA SER A 208 -2.79 -22.62 -0.77
C SER A 208 -3.27 -21.27 -1.28
N THR A 209 -2.37 -20.55 -1.90
CA THR A 209 -2.70 -19.70 -3.04
C THR A 209 -1.99 -20.33 -4.23
N TRP A 210 -2.54 -20.18 -5.42
CA TRP A 210 -1.84 -20.59 -6.63
C TRP A 210 -0.70 -19.62 -7.00
N LEU A 211 -0.63 -18.45 -6.34
CA LEU A 211 0.45 -17.48 -6.51
C LEU A 211 1.69 -17.90 -5.72
N GLU A 212 2.84 -17.89 -6.39
CA GLU A 212 4.13 -18.30 -5.81
C GLU A 212 4.58 -17.36 -4.66
N ASN A 213 4.11 -16.11 -4.67
CA ASN A 213 4.44 -15.11 -3.65
C ASN A 213 3.70 -15.31 -2.31
N GLY A 214 2.73 -16.22 -2.22
CA GLY A 214 1.97 -16.52 -1.01
C GLY A 214 0.92 -15.46 -0.63
N PHE A 215 0.51 -14.61 -1.58
CA PHE A 215 -0.59 -13.66 -1.41
C PHE A 215 -1.90 -14.19 -2.01
N HIS A 216 -3.03 -13.63 -1.56
CA HIS A 216 -4.35 -13.84 -2.13
C HIS A 216 -4.83 -12.54 -2.77
N SER A 217 -5.31 -12.60 -4.01
CA SER A 217 -5.90 -11.46 -4.70
C SER A 217 -7.37 -11.23 -4.29
N ILE A 218 -7.74 -9.95 -4.13
CA ILE A 218 -9.08 -9.50 -3.74
C ILE A 218 -9.73 -8.63 -4.80
N TYR A 219 -8.94 -7.76 -5.43
CA TYR A 219 -9.39 -6.92 -6.52
C TYR A 219 -8.47 -7.10 -7.71
N VAL A 220 -9.03 -7.38 -8.86
CA VAL A 220 -8.32 -7.72 -10.10
C VAL A 220 -8.74 -6.78 -11.22
N CYS A 221 -7.99 -6.77 -12.33
CA CYS A 221 -8.30 -5.96 -13.49
C CYS A 221 -9.74 -6.22 -13.97
N SER A 222 -10.51 -5.17 -14.23
CA SER A 222 -11.90 -5.30 -14.69
C SER A 222 -12.06 -5.78 -16.13
N GLU A 223 -10.99 -5.91 -16.92
CA GLU A 223 -11.11 -6.40 -18.29
C GLU A 223 -10.95 -7.92 -18.37
N CYS A 224 -9.95 -8.45 -17.64
CA CYS A 224 -9.52 -9.85 -17.75
C CYS A 224 -9.67 -10.64 -16.44
N ALA A 225 -9.88 -9.97 -15.30
CA ALA A 225 -9.82 -10.55 -13.96
C ALA A 225 -8.51 -11.32 -13.70
N ASP A 226 -7.41 -10.86 -14.31
CA ASP A 226 -6.07 -11.42 -14.20
C ASP A 226 -5.21 -10.54 -13.32
N GLU A 227 -4.39 -11.15 -12.46
CA GLU A 227 -3.46 -10.48 -11.57
C GLU A 227 -2.33 -9.77 -12.33
N GLY A 228 -1.91 -10.29 -13.49
CA GLY A 228 -0.82 -9.74 -14.30
C GLY A 228 -1.07 -8.33 -14.84
N CYS A 229 -2.31 -7.86 -14.81
CA CYS A 229 -2.70 -6.49 -15.15
C CYS A 229 -2.73 -5.56 -13.93
N GLY A 230 -2.32 -6.04 -12.76
CA GLY A 230 -2.40 -5.34 -11.49
C GLY A 230 -3.58 -5.85 -10.64
N ALA A 231 -3.27 -6.27 -9.41
CA ALA A 231 -4.22 -6.74 -8.42
C ALA A 231 -3.88 -6.23 -7.02
N TYR A 232 -4.93 -5.96 -6.26
CA TYR A 232 -4.82 -5.77 -4.82
C TYR A 232 -4.79 -7.14 -4.16
N MET A 233 -3.82 -7.36 -3.30
CA MET A 233 -3.57 -8.64 -2.67
C MET A 233 -3.23 -8.48 -1.19
N PHE A 234 -3.28 -9.58 -0.45
CA PHE A 234 -2.98 -9.62 0.98
C PHE A 234 -2.51 -11.02 1.41
N ARG A 235 -1.89 -11.12 2.58
CA ARG A 235 -1.55 -12.40 3.22
C ARG A 235 -2.59 -12.80 4.26
N ILE A 236 -2.85 -14.10 4.34
CA ILE A 236 -3.70 -14.70 5.37
C ILE A 236 -2.82 -15.37 6.42
N ILE A 237 -3.01 -15.00 7.69
CA ILE A 237 -2.51 -15.77 8.83
C ILE A 237 -3.69 -16.35 9.57
N LYS A 238 -3.77 -17.69 9.63
CA LYS A 238 -4.79 -18.39 10.42
C LYS A 238 -4.19 -18.87 11.73
N LYS A 239 -4.91 -18.57 12.82
CA LYS A 239 -4.63 -19.08 14.16
C LYS A 239 -5.83 -19.91 14.62
N ASP A 240 -5.78 -20.39 15.86
CA ASP A 240 -6.81 -21.30 16.38
C ASP A 240 -8.21 -20.67 16.34
N SER A 241 -8.34 -19.42 16.80
CA SER A 241 -9.63 -18.72 16.92
C SER A 241 -9.81 -17.52 16.00
N VAL A 242 -8.78 -17.11 15.25
CA VAL A 242 -8.80 -15.90 14.42
C VAL A 242 -8.19 -16.11 13.04
N VAL A 243 -8.64 -15.29 12.09
CA VAL A 243 -8.05 -15.12 10.75
C VAL A 243 -7.59 -13.67 10.63
N ILE A 244 -6.35 -13.46 10.21
CA ILE A 244 -5.74 -12.14 10.09
C ILE A 244 -5.39 -11.90 8.63
N TRP A 245 -5.88 -10.79 8.07
CA TRP A 245 -5.42 -10.27 6.79
C TRP A 245 -4.35 -9.23 7.07
N THR A 246 -3.17 -9.42 6.48
CA THR A 246 -2.01 -8.53 6.67
C THR A 246 -1.28 -8.33 5.35
N ASP A 247 -0.28 -7.44 5.36
CA ASP A 247 0.63 -7.21 4.24
C ASP A 247 -0.17 -6.97 2.95
N PHE A 248 -0.98 -5.92 2.93
CA PHE A 248 -1.71 -5.59 1.72
C PHE A 248 -0.73 -5.01 0.69
N ILE A 249 -0.91 -5.35 -0.58
CA ILE A 249 -0.08 -4.86 -1.69
C ILE A 249 -0.94 -4.58 -2.92
N PHE A 250 -0.42 -3.77 -3.84
CA PHE A 250 -0.83 -3.75 -5.24
C PHE A 250 0.34 -4.26 -6.09
N GLY A 251 0.09 -5.30 -6.90
CA GLY A 251 1.14 -6.01 -7.62
C GLY A 251 0.58 -6.81 -8.79
N ASP A 252 1.42 -7.59 -9.47
CA ASP A 252 1.02 -8.36 -10.65
C ASP A 252 0.87 -9.89 -10.40
N GLY A 253 1.03 -10.30 -9.15
CA GLY A 253 0.90 -11.70 -8.71
C GLY A 253 2.16 -12.55 -8.95
N TYR A 254 3.20 -11.98 -9.56
CA TYR A 254 4.49 -12.65 -9.77
C TYR A 254 5.47 -12.37 -8.61
N GLU A 255 6.67 -12.95 -8.68
CA GLU A 255 7.72 -12.65 -7.72
C GLU A 255 8.14 -11.18 -7.83
N ASP A 256 8.22 -10.53 -6.67
CA ASP A 256 8.73 -9.17 -6.51
C ASP A 256 10.17 -9.08 -7.08
N THR A 257 10.38 -8.17 -8.03
CA THR A 257 11.69 -7.92 -8.64
C THR A 257 12.10 -6.46 -8.45
N ASP A 258 13.41 -6.20 -8.40
CA ASP A 258 13.96 -4.85 -8.28
C ASP A 258 13.44 -3.87 -9.38
N ASP A 259 13.01 -4.39 -10.53
CA ASP A 259 12.55 -3.62 -11.69
C ASP A 259 11.01 -3.40 -11.71
N ASN A 260 10.24 -4.19 -10.97
CA ASN A 260 8.78 -4.05 -10.83
C ASN A 260 8.36 -4.41 -9.39
N PRO A 261 8.65 -3.54 -8.40
CA PRO A 261 8.34 -3.85 -7.03
C PRO A 261 6.85 -3.74 -6.76
N ASP A 262 6.32 -4.66 -5.96
CA ASP A 262 4.94 -4.57 -5.46
C ASP A 262 4.79 -3.32 -4.58
N ASP A 263 3.70 -2.57 -4.79
CA ASP A 263 3.38 -1.39 -4.01
C ASP A 263 2.73 -1.80 -2.69
N ASN A 264 3.44 -1.65 -1.57
CA ASN A 264 2.90 -1.94 -0.26
C ASN A 264 1.75 -1.00 0.09
N ILE A 265 0.68 -1.56 0.64
CA ILE A 265 -0.47 -0.85 1.14
C ILE A 265 -0.45 -0.95 2.66
N ASP A 266 0.02 0.12 3.30
CA ASP A 266 0.13 0.15 4.75
C ASP A 266 -1.23 0.43 5.41
N ILE A 267 -2.03 -0.62 5.57
CA ILE A 267 -3.19 -0.62 6.46
C ILE A 267 -2.92 -1.52 7.67
N GLU A 268 -3.62 -1.22 8.77
CA GLU A 268 -3.64 -2.10 9.93
C GLU A 268 -4.14 -3.50 9.55
N PRO A 269 -3.60 -4.56 10.17
CA PRO A 269 -4.11 -5.91 9.97
C PRO A 269 -5.60 -6.01 10.31
N VAL A 270 -6.37 -6.69 9.45
CA VAL A 270 -7.79 -6.92 9.66
C VAL A 270 -7.97 -8.27 10.35
N VAL A 271 -8.63 -8.28 11.51
CA VAL A 271 -8.66 -9.45 12.40
C VAL A 271 -10.09 -9.93 12.59
N PHE A 272 -10.37 -11.14 12.11
CA PHE A 272 -11.69 -11.77 12.15
C PHE A 272 -11.73 -12.90 13.17
N VAL A 273 -12.87 -13.09 13.82
CA VAL A 273 -13.18 -14.35 14.51
C VAL A 273 -13.32 -15.44 13.45
N LYS A 274 -12.62 -16.56 13.62
CA LYS A 274 -12.53 -17.62 12.61
C LYS A 274 -13.90 -18.19 12.21
N GLU A 275 -14.77 -18.44 13.18
CA GLU A 275 -16.11 -18.98 12.95
C GLU A 275 -17.00 -18.01 12.14
N GLU A 276 -16.90 -16.70 12.44
CA GLU A 276 -17.62 -15.67 11.70
C GLU A 276 -17.06 -15.50 10.27
N TYR A 277 -15.73 -15.58 10.13
CA TYR A 277 -15.06 -15.56 8.83
C TYR A 277 -15.50 -16.73 7.94
N ASP A 278 -15.51 -17.95 8.47
CA ASP A 278 -15.95 -19.14 7.74
C ASP A 278 -17.44 -19.07 7.38
N THR A 279 -18.26 -18.45 8.25
CA THR A 279 -19.66 -18.17 7.97
C THR A 279 -19.82 -17.18 6.82
N ALA A 280 -19.06 -16.10 6.80
CA ALA A 280 -19.06 -15.14 5.70
C ALA A 280 -18.65 -15.80 4.37
N LEU A 281 -17.64 -16.66 4.37
CA LEU A 281 -17.25 -17.41 3.15
C LEU A 281 -18.36 -18.36 2.67
N ASN A 282 -19.13 -18.98 3.57
CA ASN A 282 -20.31 -19.77 3.18
C ASN A 282 -21.39 -18.88 2.53
N GLU A 283 -21.56 -17.64 2.98
CA GLU A 283 -22.49 -16.68 2.37
C GLU A 283 -22.02 -16.26 0.98
N LEU A 284 -20.73 -16.05 0.78
CA LEU A 284 -20.14 -15.78 -0.53
C LEU A 284 -20.40 -16.93 -1.51
N GLU A 285 -20.18 -18.18 -1.11
CA GLU A 285 -20.46 -19.36 -1.96
C GLU A 285 -21.95 -19.43 -2.38
N LYS A 286 -22.87 -19.07 -1.48
CA LYS A 286 -24.30 -18.96 -1.81
C LYS A 286 -24.57 -17.86 -2.84
N LEU A 287 -24.01 -16.67 -2.65
CA LEU A 287 -24.14 -15.55 -3.59
C LEU A 287 -23.63 -15.86 -5.00
N LEU A 288 -22.69 -16.79 -5.14
CA LEU A 288 -22.19 -17.27 -6.44
C LEU A 288 -23.11 -18.32 -7.06
N THR A 289 -23.64 -19.25 -6.26
CA THR A 289 -24.43 -20.39 -6.75
C THR A 289 -25.87 -20.01 -7.09
N GLU A 290 -26.50 -19.07 -6.37
CA GLU A 290 -27.89 -18.65 -6.60
C GLU A 290 -28.11 -18.05 -8.01
N ASN A 291 -27.11 -17.33 -8.54
CA ASN A 291 -27.16 -16.72 -9.87
C ASN A 291 -27.20 -17.73 -11.04
N LYS A 292 -26.68 -18.95 -10.84
CA LYS A 292 -26.70 -19.98 -11.90
C LYS A 292 -28.12 -20.47 -12.18
N ASN A 293 -28.99 -20.44 -11.16
CA ASN A 293 -30.38 -20.89 -11.28
C ASN A 293 -31.26 -19.86 -12.03
N GLU A 294 -30.99 -18.56 -11.86
CA GLU A 294 -31.73 -17.51 -12.56
C GLU A 294 -31.43 -17.48 -14.07
N ASN A 295 -30.17 -17.65 -14.47
CA ASN A 295 -29.77 -17.67 -15.88
C ASN A 295 -30.17 -18.95 -16.63
N THR A 296 -30.43 -20.06 -15.91
CA THR A 296 -30.88 -21.33 -16.53
C THR A 296 -32.39 -21.32 -16.81
N THR A 297 -33.16 -20.44 -16.17
CA THR A 297 -34.63 -20.35 -16.32
C THR A 297 -35.05 -19.41 -17.46
N GLN A 298 -34.10 -18.71 -18.09
CA GLN A 298 -34.35 -17.77 -19.20
C GLN A 298 -33.88 -18.28 -20.59
N LYS A 299 -33.54 -19.56 -20.72
CA LYS A 299 -33.27 -20.23 -22.01
C LYS A 299 -34.39 -21.20 -22.36
#